data_AF-A0A7J8TKW6-F1
#
_entry.id   AF-A0A7J8TKW6-F1
#
_cell.length_a   1.000
_cell.length_b   1.000
_cell.length_c   1.000
_cell.angle_alpha   90.00
_cell.angle_beta   90.00
_cell.angle_gamma   90.00
#
_symmetry.space_group_name_H-M   'P 1'
#
loop_
_entity.id
_entity.type
_entity.pdbx_description
1 polymer ?
#
loop_
_entity_poly.entity_id
_entity_poly.type
_entity_poly.pdbx_seq_one_letter_code
_entity_poly.pdbx_strand_id
1 'polypeptide(L)' 'MTMNRISTKEDATLVSCMVDLHNVGTFNTDTRFKAGYLNELEKMLEKVLPHAMLKATPNLESRIRTLKRD' A
#
# COMPACT_ATOMS: atom_id res chain seq x y z
N MET A 1 5.58 -15.36 21.64
CA MET A 1 5.74 -14.95 20.23
C MET A 1 4.84 -13.76 20.00
N THR A 2 5.38 -12.56 20.23
CA THR A 2 4.61 -11.30 20.25
C THR A 2 4.05 -11.00 18.86
N MET A 3 2.72 -10.86 18.79
CA MET A 3 2.00 -10.38 17.63
C MET A 3 2.68 -9.10 17.11
N ASN A 4 3.18 -9.18 15.87
CA ASN A 4 3.67 -8.03 15.14
C ASN A 4 2.48 -7.10 14.90
N ARG A 5 2.19 -6.24 15.88
CA ARG A 5 1.20 -5.16 15.78
C ARG A 5 1.73 -4.24 14.69
N ILE A 6 1.15 -4.42 13.52
CA ILE A 6 1.31 -3.61 12.33
C ILE A 6 1.30 -2.14 12.79
N SER A 7 2.34 -1.39 12.46
CA SER A 7 2.48 0.00 12.92
C SER A 7 1.33 0.79 12.30
N THR A 8 0.32 1.14 13.11
CA THR A 8 -0.89 1.89 12.71
C THR A 8 -0.62 3.07 11.78
N LYS A 9 0.54 3.71 11.93
CA LYS A 9 0.98 4.81 11.07
C LYS A 9 1.31 4.38 9.64
N GLU A 10 1.97 3.25 9.45
CA GLU A 10 2.29 2.73 8.13
C GLU A 10 1.05 2.21 7.41
N ASP A 11 0.10 1.59 8.13
CA ASP A 11 -1.18 1.18 7.54
C ASP A 11 -2.02 2.39 7.15
N ALA A 12 -2.11 3.42 8.00
CA ALA A 12 -2.79 4.66 7.67
C ALA A 12 -2.14 5.35 6.46
N THR A 13 -0.81 5.34 6.38
CA THR A 13 -0.08 5.88 5.22
C THR A 13 -0.39 5.06 3.96
N LEU A 14 -0.40 3.72 4.06
CA LEU A 14 -0.74 2.83 2.96
C LEU A 14 -2.17 3.10 2.44
N VAL A 15 -3.15 3.23 3.33
CA VAL A 15 -4.53 3.57 2.97
C VAL A 15 -4.58 4.94 2.28
N SER A 16 -3.89 5.95 2.82
CA SER A 16 -3.81 7.28 2.20
C SER A 16 -3.24 7.21 0.78
N CYS A 17 -2.11 6.53 0.59
CA CYS A 17 -1.50 6.40 -0.73
C CYS A 17 -2.40 5.62 -1.72
N MET A 18 -3.17 4.63 -1.24
CA MET A 18 -4.15 3.93 -2.08
C MET A 18 -5.31 4.84 -2.52
N VAL A 19 -5.79 5.71 -1.62
CA VAL A 19 -6.83 6.70 -1.94
C VAL A 19 -6.29 7.74 -2.93
N ASP A 20 -5.07 8.24 -2.72
CA ASP A 20 -4.43 9.19 -3.63
C ASP A 20 -4.23 8.56 -5.02
N LEU A 21 -3.74 7.32 -5.07
CA LEU A 21 -3.58 6.58 -6.32
C LEU A 21 -4.91 6.38 -7.05
N HIS A 22 -5.99 6.10 -6.31
CA HIS A 22 -7.33 6.00 -6.86
C HIS A 22 -7.82 7.35 -7.41
N ASN A 23 -7.56 8.45 -6.71
CA ASN A 23 -7.96 9.79 -7.15
C ASN A 23 -7.22 10.25 -8.41
N VAL A 24 -5.96 9.83 -8.59
CA VAL A 24 -5.18 10.08 -9.81
C VAL A 24 -5.78 9.37 -11.04
N GLY A 25 -6.44 8.23 -10.84
CA GLY A 25 -7.18 7.52 -11.90
C GLY A 25 -6.33 6.76 -12.92
N THR A 26 -5.03 7.07 -13.05
CA THR A 26 -4.09 6.45 -14.01
C THR A 26 -4.08 4.92 -13.91
N PHE A 27 -4.07 4.40 -12.68
CA PHE A 27 -4.00 2.97 -12.39
C PHE A 27 -5.36 2.37 -12.05
N ASN A 28 -6.49 3.03 -12.34
CA ASN A 28 -7.81 2.48 -12.05
C ASN A 28 -8.34 1.67 -13.24
N THR A 29 -9.09 0.61 -12.94
CA THR A 29 -10.07 -0.06 -13.80
C THR A 29 -11.46 0.12 -13.19
N ASP A 30 -12.51 -0.35 -13.86
CA ASP A 30 -13.91 -0.19 -13.39
C ASP A 30 -14.16 -0.71 -11.97
N THR A 31 -13.35 -1.66 -11.48
CA THR A 31 -13.56 -2.27 -10.15
C THR A 31 -12.28 -2.49 -9.34
N ARG A 32 -11.09 -2.24 -9.92
CA ARG A 32 -9.79 -2.58 -9.29
C ARG A 32 -8.67 -1.63 -9.75
N PHE A 33 -7.47 -1.87 -9.25
CA PHE A 33 -6.27 -1.29 -9.83
C PHE A 33 -5.76 -2.11 -11.03
N LYS A 34 -5.17 -1.42 -12.00
CA LYS A 34 -4.43 -1.96 -13.15
C LYS A 34 -3.12 -2.60 -12.72
N ALA A 35 -2.55 -3.44 -13.58
CA ALA A 35 -1.21 -3.96 -13.39
C ALA A 35 -0.19 -2.81 -13.21
N GLY A 36 0.80 -3.02 -12.34
CA GLY A 36 1.83 -2.03 -12.03
C GLY A 36 1.48 -1.04 -10.92
N TYR A 37 0.23 -1.03 -10.41
CA TYR A 37 -0.16 -0.12 -9.33
C TYR A 37 0.68 -0.30 -8.04
N LEU A 38 1.12 -1.52 -7.74
CA LEU A 38 1.97 -1.81 -6.58
C LEU A 38 3.32 -1.09 -6.66
N ASN A 39 3.88 -0.95 -7.87
CA ASN A 39 5.16 -0.27 -8.06
C ASN A 39 5.02 1.24 -7.84
N GLU A 40 3.92 1.83 -8.28
CA GLU A 40 3.67 3.25 -8.03
C GLU A 40 3.35 3.52 -6.56
N LEU A 41 2.58 2.62 -5.94
CA LEU A 41 2.29 2.66 -4.52
C LEU A 41 3.56 2.53 -3.67
N GLU A 42 4.51 1.66 -4.07
CA GLU A 42 5.84 1.58 -3.44
C GLU A 42 6.58 2.92 -3.52
N LYS A 43 6.63 3.57 -4.70
CA LYS A 43 7.29 4.89 -4.83
C LYS A 43 6.64 5.97 -3.99
N MET A 44 5.31 5.97 -3.88
CA MET A 44 4.58 6.91 -3.02
C MET A 44 4.95 6.68 -1.55
N LEU A 45 4.99 5.42 -1.13
CA LEU A 45 5.40 5.04 0.22
C LEU A 45 6.85 5.38 0.50
N GLU A 46 7.76 5.19 -0.44
CA GLU A 46 9.17 5.57 -0.28
C GLU A 46 9.35 7.08 -0.08
N LYS A 47 8.50 7.91 -0.70
CA LYS A 47 8.51 9.36 -0.47
C LYS A 47 8.02 9.74 0.92
N VAL A 48 6.97 9.08 1.41
CA VAL A 48 6.35 9.40 2.71
C VAL A 48 7.11 8.73 3.87
N LEU A 49 7.68 7.56 3.61
CA LEU A 49 8.37 6.68 4.56
C LEU A 49 9.63 6.09 3.89
N PRO A 50 10.69 6.90 3.64
CA PRO A 50 11.90 6.46 2.95
C PRO A 50 12.69 5.35 3.67
N HIS A 51 12.39 5.12 4.95
CA HIS A 51 13.01 4.07 5.75
C HIS A 51 12.11 2.83 5.93
N ALA A 52 10.91 2.83 5.36
CA ALA A 52 10.02 1.68 5.45
C ALA A 52 10.51 0.56 4.52
N MET A 53 10.66 -0.65 5.05
CA MET A 53 11.04 -1.84 4.27
C MET A 53 9.86 -2.41 3.44
N LEU A 54 8.97 -1.54 2.98
CA LEU A 54 7.75 -1.90 2.25
C LEU A 54 8.02 -1.99 0.75
N LYS A 55 8.48 -3.16 0.33
CA LYS A 55 8.64 -3.52 -1.08
C LYS A 55 7.32 -4.01 -1.69
N ALA A 56 7.10 -3.71 -2.98
CA ALA A 56 5.89 -4.11 -3.72
C ALA A 56 5.57 -5.59 -3.55
N THR A 57 6.60 -6.44 -3.57
CA THR A 57 6.49 -7.88 -3.33
C THR A 57 7.58 -8.35 -2.36
N PRO A 58 7.26 -9.29 -1.44
CA PRO A 58 5.93 -9.78 -1.04
C PRO A 58 5.24 -8.92 0.04
N ASN A 59 5.93 -7.92 0.59
CA ASN A 59 5.52 -7.23 1.82
C ASN A 59 4.25 -6.40 1.64
N LEU A 60 4.21 -5.56 0.60
CA LEU A 60 3.08 -4.65 0.35
C LEU A 60 1.79 -5.40 0.00
N GLU A 61 1.89 -6.40 -0.88
CA GLU A 61 0.73 -7.21 -1.28
C GLU A 61 0.12 -7.97 -0.08
N SER A 62 0.96 -8.53 0.80
CA SER A 62 0.51 -9.19 2.03
C SER A 62 -0.23 -8.21 2.95
N ARG A 63 0.29 -6.99 3.13
CA ARG A 63 -0.35 -5.95 3.95
C ARG A 63 -1.70 -5.53 3.39
N ILE A 64 -1.81 -5.29 2.09
CA ILE A 64 -3.08 -4.93 1.45
C ILE A 64 -4.12 -6.05 1.64
N ARG A 65 -3.71 -7.32 1.51
CA ARG A 65 -4.59 -8.46 1.79
C ARG A 65 -5.06 -8.52 3.24
N THR A 66 -4.20 -8.16 4.19
CA THR A 66 -4.59 -8.10 5.60
C THR A 66 -5.57 -6.96 5.86
N LEU A 67 -5.31 -5.76 5.31
CA LEU A 67 -6.20 -4.59 5.44
C LEU A 67 -7.58 -4.77 4.79
N LYS A 68 -7.71 -5.63 3.77
CA LYS A 68 -9.01 -5.95 3.16
C LYS A 68 -9.82 -7.00 3.94
N ARG A 69 -9.19 -7.68 4.91
CA ARG A 69 -9.81 -8.75 5.70
C ARG A 69 -10.25 -8.30 7.09
N ASP A 70 -9.66 -7.22 7.59
CA ASP A 70 -10.16 -6.45 8.74
C ASP A 70 -11.42 -5.66 8.34
#